data_AF-A0A182SR89-F1
#
_entry.id   AF-A0A182SR89-F1
#
_cell.length_a   1.000
_cell.length_b   1.000
_cell.length_c   1.000
_cell.angle_alpha   90.00
_cell.angle_beta   90.00
_cell.angle_gamma   90.00
#
_symmetry.space_group_name_H-M   'P 1'
#
loop_
_entity.id
_entity.type
_entity.pdbx_description
1 polymer ?
#
loop_
_entity_poly.entity_id
_entity_poly.type
_entity_poly.pdbx_seq_one_letter_code
_entity_poly.pdbx_strand_id
1 'polypeptide(L)'
;MAGRESGRIREADKKRTLDDAARQRRARKALEALEQDNFHEDPHADLVMSKKVPKFSDNLDGTGPSRKKNRRTKGAEYYRAKYRKTFPQLLDEEKQQRPDPPNYFSAAAPPSRLPERHFCALDRAPAFCSVCDTVLKTYTLEFI
;
A
#
# COMPACT_ATOMS: atom_id res chain seq x y z
N MET A 1 16.94 -13.14 23.64
CA MET A 1 15.83 -13.78 22.92
C MET A 1 14.84 -12.69 22.50
N ALA A 2 14.87 -12.23 21.24
CA ALA A 2 13.92 -11.24 20.75
C ALA A 2 12.67 -11.98 20.22
N GLY A 3 11.56 -11.88 20.97
CA GLY A 3 10.29 -12.49 20.58
C GLY A 3 9.80 -11.92 19.26
N ARG A 4 9.45 -12.81 18.32
CA ARG A 4 8.76 -12.44 17.07
C ARG A 4 7.37 -11.95 17.43
N GLU A 5 7.19 -10.63 17.54
CA GLU A 5 5.87 -10.06 17.77
C GLU A 5 5.05 -9.99 16.49
N SER A 6 3.77 -10.36 16.61
CA SER A 6 2.81 -10.38 15.51
C SER A 6 2.41 -8.97 15.09
N GLY A 7 2.46 -8.67 13.79
CA GLY A 7 2.06 -7.36 13.25
C GLY A 7 0.61 -6.97 13.59
N ARG A 8 -0.26 -7.95 13.87
CA ARG A 8 -1.64 -7.71 14.33
C ARG A 8 -1.69 -7.05 15.71
N ILE A 9 -0.77 -7.40 16.61
CA ILE A 9 -0.70 -6.83 17.96
C ILE A 9 -0.26 -5.35 17.88
N ARG A 10 0.76 -5.07 17.05
CA ARG A 10 1.23 -3.70 16.77
C ARG A 10 0.15 -2.80 16.18
N GLU A 11 -0.71 -3.33 15.30
CA GLU A 11 -1.83 -2.56 14.72
C GLU A 11 -2.96 -2.32 15.74
N ALA A 12 -3.21 -3.26 16.65
CA ALA A 12 -4.19 -3.10 17.73
C ALA A 12 -3.75 -2.04 18.75
N ASP A 13 -2.47 -2.03 19.16
CA ASP A 13 -1.94 -1.04 20.10
C ASP A 13 -1.96 0.39 19.56
N LYS A 14 -1.89 0.57 18.23
CA LYS A 14 -2.03 1.87 17.57
C LYS A 14 -3.46 2.40 17.57
N LYS A 15 -4.46 1.51 17.63
CA LYS A 15 -5.89 1.88 17.65
C LYS A 15 -6.39 2.19 19.06
N ARG A 16 -5.60 1.92 20.09
CA ARG A 16 -5.97 2.22 21.48
C ARG A 16 -5.92 3.73 21.71
N THR A 17 -7.08 4.34 21.95
CA THR A 17 -7.20 5.76 22.28
C THR A 17 -6.50 6.01 23.61
N LEU A 18 -5.34 6.66 23.55
CA LEU A 18 -4.53 7.05 24.70
C LEU A 18 -4.79 8.51 25.05
N ASP A 19 -4.85 8.77 26.35
CA ASP A 19 -4.88 10.10 26.93
C ASP A 19 -3.67 10.94 26.44
N ASP A 20 -3.84 12.26 26.37
CA ASP A 20 -2.89 13.19 25.76
C ASP A 20 -1.54 13.17 26.48
N ALA A 21 -1.54 13.05 27.81
CA ALA A 21 -0.32 12.88 28.60
C ALA A 21 0.44 11.59 28.25
N ALA A 22 -0.26 10.49 27.97
CA ALA A 22 0.36 9.24 27.56
C ALA A 22 0.90 9.33 26.12
N ARG A 23 0.22 10.06 25.23
CA ARG A 23 0.68 10.32 23.86
C ARG A 23 1.97 11.14 23.85
N GLN A 24 2.03 12.22 24.62
CA GLN A 24 3.22 13.06 24.74
C GLN A 24 4.42 12.29 25.31
N ARG A 25 4.21 11.44 26.33
CA ARG A 25 5.27 10.57 26.87
C ARG A 25 5.83 9.60 25.83
N ARG A 26 4.97 8.97 25.02
CA ARG A 26 5.41 8.10 23.92
C ARG A 26 6.18 8.86 22.84
N ALA A 27 5.72 10.05 22.49
CA ALA A 27 6.40 10.91 21.51
C ALA A 27 7.79 11.32 21.99
N ARG A 28 7.92 11.79 23.24
CA ARG A 28 9.22 12.16 23.83
C ARG A 28 10.19 10.98 23.87
N LYS A 29 9.73 9.80 24.32
CA LYS A 29 10.56 8.59 24.34
C LYS A 29 11.04 8.17 22.95
N ALA A 30 10.19 8.34 21.93
CA ALA A 30 10.57 8.06 20.54
C ALA A 30 11.63 9.04 20.04
N LEU A 31 11.50 10.33 20.35
CA LEU A 31 12.50 11.35 19.99
C LEU A 31 13.84 11.11 20.70
N GLU A 32 13.83 10.84 22.00
CA GLU A 32 15.04 10.56 22.78
C GLU A 32 15.80 9.32 22.25
N ALA A 33 15.07 8.27 21.87
CA ALA A 33 15.68 7.09 21.26
C ALA A 33 16.31 7.39 19.89
N LEU A 34 15.70 8.26 19.08
CA LEU A 34 16.27 8.71 17.81
C LEU A 34 17.49 9.61 18.00
N GLU A 35 17.53 10.42 19.05
CA GLU A 35 18.69 11.26 19.39
C GLU A 35 19.87 10.40 19.85
N GLN A 36 19.63 9.40 20.69
CA GLN A 36 20.66 8.44 21.12
C GLN A 36 21.20 7.60 19.94
N ASP A 37 20.33 7.19 19.02
CA ASP A 37 20.73 6.44 17.81
C ASP A 37 21.44 7.31 16.77
N ASN A 38 21.33 8.64 16.84
CA ASN A 38 22.19 9.51 16.01
C ASN A 38 23.56 9.76 16.65
N PHE A 39 23.67 9.62 17.97
CA PHE A 39 24.93 9.73 18.71
C PHE A 39 25.70 8.41 18.68
N HIS A 40 26.22 8.07 17.51
CA HIS A 40 27.27 7.08 17.39
C HIS A 40 28.61 7.81 17.38
N GLU A 41 29.44 7.59 18.40
CA GLU A 41 30.87 7.87 18.30
C GLU A 41 31.39 7.16 17.05
N ASP A 42 31.92 7.92 16.09
CA ASP A 42 32.45 7.35 14.87
C ASP A 42 33.51 6.31 15.27
N PRO A 43 33.32 5.01 14.96
CA PRO A 43 34.30 3.97 15.32
C PRO A 43 35.66 4.18 14.64
N HIS A 44 35.75 5.17 13.73
CA HIS A 44 36.96 5.60 13.06
C HIS A 44 37.47 6.99 13.51
N ALA A 45 36.89 7.62 14.53
CA ALA A 45 37.32 8.95 15.01
C ALA A 45 38.79 8.97 15.48
N ASP A 46 39.25 7.88 16.10
CA ASP A 46 40.64 7.70 16.54
C ASP A 46 41.49 6.87 15.57
N LEU A 47 41.06 6.71 14.31
CA LEU A 47 41.78 5.90 13.33
C LEU A 47 43.04 6.62 12.84
N VAL A 48 44.11 6.54 13.63
CA VAL A 48 45.45 6.94 13.21
C VAL A 48 45.88 5.98 12.10
N MET A 49 45.83 6.43 10.84
CA MET A 49 46.28 5.63 9.69
C MET A 49 47.75 5.27 9.86
N SER A 50 48.02 4.08 10.38
CA SER A 50 49.37 3.52 10.45
C SER A 50 49.92 3.40 9.03
N LYS A 51 51.02 4.11 8.74
CA LYS A 51 51.74 4.06 7.45
C LYS A 51 52.38 2.69 7.16
N LYS A 52 52.16 1.68 8.01
CA LYS A 52 52.65 0.30 7.85
C LYS A 52 51.55 -0.68 7.39
N VAL A 53 50.41 -0.20 6.90
CA VAL A 53 49.41 -1.08 6.29
C VAL A 53 49.85 -1.40 4.85
N PRO A 54 50.02 -2.69 4.48
CA PRO A 54 50.38 -3.07 3.12
C PRO A 54 49.31 -2.57 2.13
N LYS A 55 49.73 -1.75 1.16
CA LYS A 55 48.84 -1.27 0.09
C LYS A 55 48.66 -2.38 -0.94
N PHE A 56 47.58 -3.14 -0.82
CA PHE A 56 47.16 -4.08 -1.87
C PHE A 56 46.30 -3.35 -2.90
N SER A 57 46.97 -2.60 -3.77
CA SER A 57 46.39 -2.11 -5.02
C SER A 57 47.33 -2.55 -6.13
N ASP A 58 47.09 -3.74 -6.72
CA ASP A 58 47.34 -4.00 -8.15
C ASP A 58 47.12 -5.45 -8.66
N ASN A 59 46.40 -6.35 -7.98
CA ASN A 59 46.17 -7.70 -8.54
C ASN A 59 44.81 -8.30 -8.17
N LEU A 60 43.70 -7.67 -8.59
CA LEU A 60 42.42 -8.37 -8.68
C LEU A 60 41.63 -7.99 -9.94
N ASP A 61 42.33 -7.95 -11.09
CA ASP A 61 41.69 -8.28 -12.36
C ASP A 61 41.51 -9.80 -12.37
N GLY A 62 40.29 -10.28 -12.08
CA GLY A 62 40.01 -11.71 -12.30
C GLY A 62 38.69 -12.27 -11.78
N THR A 63 38.14 -11.80 -10.65
CA THR A 63 36.85 -12.34 -10.16
C THR A 63 36.06 -11.26 -9.41
N GLY A 64 35.24 -10.52 -10.15
CA GLY A 64 34.52 -9.35 -9.63
C GLY A 64 33.46 -9.68 -8.56
N PRO A 65 33.26 -8.81 -7.55
CA PRO A 65 32.28 -8.94 -6.47
C PRO A 65 30.84 -8.57 -6.89
N SER A 66 30.43 -8.86 -8.13
CA SER A 66 29.11 -8.46 -8.65
C SER A 66 27.94 -9.27 -8.07
N ARG A 67 28.19 -10.45 -7.47
CA ARG A 67 27.12 -11.29 -6.90
C ARG A 67 26.61 -10.88 -5.51
N LYS A 68 27.33 -10.02 -4.76
CA LYS A 68 26.86 -9.56 -3.44
C LYS A 68 25.98 -8.31 -3.48
N LYS A 69 25.99 -7.54 -4.59
CA LYS A 69 25.20 -6.30 -4.69
C LYS A 69 23.73 -6.52 -5.06
N ASN A 70 23.37 -7.72 -5.56
CA ASN A 70 22.03 -7.99 -6.07
C ASN A 70 21.09 -8.74 -5.10
N ARG A 71 21.53 -9.01 -3.86
CA ARG A 71 20.62 -9.44 -2.78
C ARG A 71 20.23 -8.24 -1.91
N ARG A 72 19.81 -7.14 -2.56
CA ARG A 72 18.97 -6.15 -1.88
C ARG A 72 17.69 -6.89 -1.53
N THR A 73 17.59 -7.37 -0.29
CA THR A 73 16.35 -7.83 0.31
C THR A 73 15.34 -6.72 0.02
N LYS A 74 14.40 -6.98 -0.91
CA LYS A 74 13.38 -6.02 -1.31
C LYS A 74 12.83 -5.36 -0.05
N GLY A 75 13.01 -4.05 0.10
CA GLY A 75 12.72 -3.36 1.36
C GLY A 75 11.24 -3.49 1.73
N ALA A 76 10.90 -3.14 2.97
CA ALA A 76 9.50 -3.12 3.43
C ALA A 76 8.60 -2.29 2.49
N GLU A 77 9.15 -1.26 1.87
CA GLU A 77 8.48 -0.43 0.86
C GLU A 77 8.10 -1.22 -0.40
N TYR A 78 8.97 -2.10 -0.92
CA TYR A 78 8.67 -2.96 -2.06
C TYR A 78 7.50 -3.92 -1.75
N TYR A 79 7.50 -4.51 -0.56
CA TYR A 79 6.41 -5.39 -0.14
C TYR A 79 5.11 -4.61 0.06
N ARG A 80 5.17 -3.36 0.55
CA ARG A 80 3.99 -2.50 0.62
C ARG A 80 3.46 -2.16 -0.77
N ALA A 81 4.32 -1.73 -1.69
CA ALA A 81 3.94 -1.43 -3.06
C ALA A 81 3.37 -2.65 -3.79
N LYS A 82 3.89 -3.86 -3.52
CA LYS A 82 3.40 -5.09 -4.13
C LYS A 82 2.08 -5.60 -3.53
N TYR A 83 1.92 -5.54 -2.20
CA TYR A 83 0.83 -6.24 -1.49
C TYR A 83 -0.20 -5.32 -0.82
N ARG A 84 -0.02 -4.00 -0.87
CA ARG A 84 -0.98 -3.00 -0.32
C ARG A 84 -1.48 -2.04 -1.39
N LYS A 85 -1.63 -2.53 -2.63
CA LYS A 85 -2.26 -1.76 -3.71
C LYS A 85 -3.74 -1.57 -3.41
N THR A 86 -4.26 -0.37 -3.62
CA THR A 86 -5.69 -0.10 -3.56
C THR A 86 -6.37 -0.64 -4.81
N PHE A 87 -7.68 -0.86 -4.76
CA PHE A 87 -8.43 -1.36 -5.92
C PHE A 87 -8.24 -0.49 -7.18
N PRO A 88 -8.29 0.86 -7.12
CA PRO A 88 -7.99 1.70 -8.28
C PRO A 88 -6.58 1.47 -8.85
N GLN A 89 -5.56 1.30 -7.99
CA GLN A 89 -4.19 1.05 -8.43
C GLN A 89 -4.05 -0.28 -9.18
N LEU A 90 -4.82 -1.30 -8.78
CA LEU A 90 -4.84 -2.59 -9.49
C LEU A 90 -5.46 -2.46 -10.88
N LEU A 91 -6.52 -1.67 -11.02
CA LEU A 91 -7.18 -1.43 -12.32
C LEU A 91 -6.26 -0.67 -13.30
N ASP A 92 -5.54 0.35 -12.82
CA ASP A 92 -4.60 1.12 -13.65
C ASP A 92 -3.44 0.24 -14.14
N GLU A 93 -2.92 -0.64 -13.27
CA GLU A 93 -1.88 -1.59 -13.64
C GLU A 93 -2.35 -2.65 -14.63
N GLU A 94 -3.56 -3.20 -14.44
CA GLU A 94 -4.15 -4.16 -15.37
C GLU A 94 -4.35 -3.53 -16.74
N LYS A 95 -4.86 -2.29 -16.80
CA LYS A 95 -5.02 -1.54 -18.05
C LYS A 95 -3.71 -1.37 -18.81
N GLN A 96 -2.60 -1.17 -18.11
CA GLN A 96 -1.29 -1.01 -18.73
C GLN A 96 -0.65 -2.34 -19.16
N GLN A 97 -0.88 -3.41 -18.40
CA GLN A 97 -0.30 -4.74 -18.68
C GLN A 97 -1.11 -5.53 -19.71
N ARG A 98 -2.43 -5.33 -19.73
CA ARG A 98 -3.39 -6.07 -20.56
C ARG A 98 -4.46 -5.09 -21.06
N PRO A 99 -4.12 -4.23 -22.05
CA PRO A 99 -5.07 -3.27 -22.60
C PRO A 99 -6.18 -3.96 -23.40
N ASP A 100 -5.91 -5.14 -23.95
CA ASP A 100 -6.84 -5.86 -24.80
C ASP A 100 -8.01 -6.47 -23.99
N PRO A 101 -9.26 -6.39 -24.49
CA PRO A 101 -10.41 -6.99 -23.85
C PRO A 101 -10.36 -8.53 -23.91
N PRO A 102 -10.99 -9.25 -22.97
CA PRO A 102 -11.85 -8.73 -21.89
C PRO A 102 -11.04 -8.30 -20.66
N ASN A 103 -11.18 -7.04 -20.26
CA ASN A 103 -10.68 -6.45 -19.02
C ASN A 103 -11.84 -5.91 -18.17
N TYR A 104 -11.54 -5.46 -16.95
CA TYR A 104 -12.54 -4.90 -16.03
C TYR A 104 -13.35 -3.73 -16.63
N PHE A 105 -12.73 -2.93 -17.51
CA PHE A 105 -13.38 -1.78 -18.14
C PHE A 105 -14.25 -2.15 -19.36
N SER A 106 -13.96 -3.28 -20.02
CA SER A 106 -14.74 -3.78 -21.15
C SER A 106 -15.83 -4.76 -20.73
N ALA A 107 -15.80 -5.24 -19.49
CA ALA A 107 -16.79 -6.14 -18.93
C ALA A 107 -18.10 -5.37 -18.68
N ALA A 108 -18.88 -5.21 -19.75
CA ALA A 108 -20.21 -4.61 -19.71
C ALA A 108 -21.25 -5.64 -20.19
N ALA A 109 -22.42 -5.64 -19.55
CA ALA A 109 -23.55 -6.40 -20.04
C ALA A 109 -24.02 -5.82 -21.38
N PRO A 110 -24.44 -6.65 -22.34
CA PRO A 110 -25.08 -6.15 -23.55
C PRO A 110 -26.38 -5.41 -23.19
N PRO A 111 -26.80 -4.44 -24.02
CA PRO A 111 -28.04 -3.71 -23.76
C PRO A 111 -29.23 -4.66 -23.62
N SER A 112 -30.12 -4.35 -22.68
CA SER A 112 -31.29 -5.18 -22.41
C SER A 112 -32.17 -5.31 -23.65
N ARG A 113 -32.70 -6.51 -23.90
CA ARG A 113 -33.64 -6.79 -25.00
C ARG A 113 -35.10 -6.63 -24.58
N LEU A 114 -35.33 -6.28 -23.31
CA LEU A 114 -36.64 -6.20 -22.71
C LEU A 114 -37.11 -4.74 -22.70
N PRO A 115 -38.42 -4.47 -22.84
CA PRO A 115 -38.94 -3.12 -22.78
C PRO A 115 -38.70 -2.52 -21.38
N GLU A 116 -38.33 -1.25 -21.35
CA GLU A 116 -38.14 -0.50 -20.10
C GLU A 116 -39.44 -0.49 -19.29
N ARG A 117 -39.29 -0.72 -17.98
CA ARG A 117 -40.41 -0.66 -17.04
C ARG A 117 -40.21 0.49 -16.09
N HIS A 118 -41.23 1.32 -15.99
CA HIS A 118 -41.25 2.48 -15.11
C HIS A 118 -41.96 2.12 -13.81
N PHE A 119 -41.19 2.11 -12.73
CA PHE A 119 -41.69 1.89 -11.37
C PHE A 119 -41.38 3.11 -10.51
N CYS A 120 -42.30 3.48 -9.64
CA CYS A 120 -42.01 4.46 -8.61
C CYS A 120 -41.14 3.83 -7.50
N ALA A 121 -40.17 4.60 -7.00
CA ALA A 121 -39.17 4.15 -6.02
C ALA A 121 -39.76 3.76 -4.66
N LEU A 122 -40.94 4.30 -4.32
CA LEU A 122 -41.56 4.15 -3.00
C LEU A 122 -42.62 3.03 -2.98
N ASP A 123 -43.46 2.96 -4.01
CA ASP A 123 -44.64 2.08 -4.05
C ASP A 123 -44.57 1.00 -5.14
N ARG A 124 -43.55 1.04 -6.01
CA ARG A 124 -43.35 0.13 -7.15
C ARG A 124 -44.58 0.02 -8.06
N ALA A 125 -45.45 1.03 -8.04
CA ALA A 125 -46.64 1.05 -8.87
C ALA A 125 -46.26 1.24 -10.36
N PRO A 126 -46.93 0.54 -11.28
CA PRO A 126 -46.70 0.73 -12.71
C PRO A 126 -47.33 2.07 -13.16
N ALA A 127 -46.52 2.87 -13.87
CA ALA A 127 -46.93 3.98 -14.74
C ALA A 127 -47.39 5.33 -14.15
N PHE A 128 -48.01 5.44 -12.97
CA PHE A 128 -48.36 6.77 -12.44
C PHE A 128 -48.40 6.78 -10.90
N CYS A 129 -47.49 7.54 -10.29
CA CYS A 129 -47.48 7.79 -8.86
C CYS A 129 -48.17 9.13 -8.60
N SER A 130 -49.42 9.09 -8.11
CA SER A 130 -50.21 10.29 -7.75
C SER A 130 -49.66 11.05 -6.55
N VAL A 131 -48.63 10.51 -5.88
CA VAL A 131 -48.04 11.07 -4.67
C VAL A 131 -46.79 11.89 -4.96
N CYS A 132 -46.07 11.55 -6.03
CA CYS A 132 -44.69 11.99 -6.19
C CYS A 132 -44.44 12.90 -7.41
N ASP A 133 -45.39 13.04 -8.35
CA ASP A 133 -45.34 13.95 -9.52
C ASP A 133 -43.98 14.02 -10.26
N THR A 134 -43.15 12.99 -10.07
CA THR A 134 -41.77 12.95 -10.52
C THR A 134 -41.68 11.87 -11.57
N VAL A 135 -41.17 12.29 -12.73
CA VAL A 135 -40.95 11.46 -13.91
C VAL A 135 -40.27 10.17 -13.48
N LEU A 136 -40.97 9.07 -13.76
CA LEU A 136 -40.59 7.72 -13.40
C LEU A 136 -39.16 7.45 -13.88
N LYS A 137 -38.20 7.45 -12.96
CA LYS A 137 -36.83 7.07 -13.28
C LYS A 137 -36.86 5.63 -13.79
N THR A 138 -36.36 5.43 -15.00
CA THR A 138 -36.11 4.13 -15.59
C THR A 138 -35.19 3.35 -14.67
N TYR A 139 -35.72 2.34 -13.99
CA TYR A 139 -34.91 1.37 -13.28
C TYR A 139 -34.61 0.24 -14.25
N THR A 140 -33.42 0.27 -14.86
CA THR A 140 -32.86 -0.90 -15.54
C THR A 140 -32.60 -1.95 -14.46
N LEU A 141 -33.50 -2.92 -14.34
CA LEU A 141 -33.24 -4.15 -13.59
C LEU A 141 -32.20 -4.96 -14.37
N GLU A 142 -30.94 -4.62 -14.18
CA GLU A 142 -29.80 -5.48 -14.53
C GLU A 142 -29.90 -6.71 -13.63
N PHE A 143 -30.61 -7.75 -14.08
CA PHE A 143 -30.53 -9.07 -13.47
C PHE A 143 -29.18 -9.68 -13.83
N ILE A 144 -28.34 -9.90 -12.82
CA ILE A 144 -27.12 -10.73 -12.88
C ILE A 144 -27.53 -12.20 -13.07
#